data_AF-A0A7V6G978-F1
#
_entry.id   AF-A0A7V6G978-F1
#
_cell.length_a   1.000
_cell.length_b   1.000
_cell.length_c   1.000
_cell.angle_alpha   90.00
_cell.angle_beta   90.00
_cell.angle_gamma   90.00
#
_symmetry.space_group_name_H-M   'P 1'
#
loop_
_entity.id
_entity.type
_entity.pdbx_description
1 polymer ?
#
loop_
_entity_poly.entity_id
_entity_poly.type
_entity_poly.pdbx_seq_one_letter_code
_entity_poly.pdbx_strand_id
1 'polypeptide(L)'
;MKVIKFVFVVCVAVFLASCAGLNTTNYVNNDVVQTSVVLAHNNYRILKEVSGMATSTYILGIGGLSQKALTNNSRTEMFRNANLKDGQAIINIATTVSNKMIVGPIYMQRSAITTGYIIEFTDNRNVVSSEKNQNTDNSVSKENEPQSAVVSSDIFVNVEEGVEDARFLQFLLKKYDLNSDGKISQIEANAVTKIDCRRHNLTSLKGIEKFPNLKYLKASGNLFTSVDLSENKKLEAVYFKSPVLQKVYLSKDCKDKKVWLDFDINLVEWK
;
A
#
# COMPACT_ATOMS: atom_id res chain seq x y z
N MET A 1 -18.02 60.02 -25.05
CA MET A 1 -18.52 59.23 -23.89
C MET A 1 -19.21 57.91 -24.27
N LYS A 2 -20.01 57.84 -25.35
CA LYS A 2 -20.70 56.59 -25.76
C LYS A 2 -19.75 55.48 -26.25
N VAL A 3 -18.67 55.84 -26.95
CA VAL A 3 -17.68 54.88 -27.46
C VAL A 3 -16.89 54.20 -26.33
N ILE A 4 -16.53 54.95 -25.28
CA ILE A 4 -15.83 54.40 -24.11
C ILE A 4 -16.73 53.42 -23.33
N LYS A 5 -18.02 53.73 -23.19
CA LYS A 5 -18.99 52.81 -22.58
C LYS A 5 -19.19 51.55 -23.43
N PHE A 6 -19.19 51.66 -24.75
CA PHE A 6 -19.32 50.52 -25.65
C PHE A 6 -18.10 49.60 -25.59
N VAL A 7 -16.88 50.16 -25.60
CA VAL A 7 -15.63 49.38 -25.45
C VAL A 7 -15.58 48.70 -24.08
N PHE A 8 -16.00 49.39 -23.01
CA PHE A 8 -16.05 48.80 -21.67
C PHE A 8 -17.04 47.63 -21.58
N VAL A 9 -18.22 47.74 -22.19
CA VAL A 9 -19.24 46.67 -22.23
C VAL A 9 -18.75 45.46 -23.04
N VAL A 10 -18.06 45.68 -24.16
CA VAL A 10 -17.47 44.59 -24.96
C VAL A 10 -16.34 43.89 -24.20
N CYS A 11 -15.47 44.63 -23.51
CA CYS A 11 -14.43 44.03 -22.65
C CYS A 11 -15.05 43.19 -21.52
N VAL A 12 -16.07 43.70 -20.83
CA VAL A 12 -16.75 42.95 -19.75
C VAL A 12 -17.47 41.70 -20.29
N ALA A 13 -18.05 41.75 -21.48
CA ALA A 13 -18.68 40.59 -22.12
C ALA A 13 -17.66 39.50 -22.51
N VAL A 14 -16.47 39.88 -22.96
CA VAL A 14 -15.37 38.93 -23.25
C VAL A 14 -14.84 38.29 -21.96
N PHE A 15 -14.81 39.02 -20.84
CA PHE A 15 -14.45 38.46 -19.53
C PHE A 15 -15.50 37.49 -18.96
N LEU A 16 -16.78 37.64 -19.32
CA LEU A 16 -17.87 36.79 -18.80
C LEU A 16 -18.12 35.51 -19.63
N ALA A 17 -17.53 35.37 -20.82
CA ALA A 17 -17.72 34.19 -21.67
C ALA A 17 -16.85 32.97 -21.30
N SER A 18 -16.04 33.05 -20.23
CA SER A 18 -15.08 32.00 -19.85
C SER A 18 -15.64 30.85 -19.00
N CYS A 19 -16.96 30.64 -18.98
CA CYS A 19 -17.58 29.58 -18.16
C CYS A 19 -17.70 28.21 -18.88
N ALA A 20 -17.15 28.04 -20.08
CA ALA A 20 -16.90 26.71 -20.63
C ALA A 20 -15.54 26.23 -20.11
N GLY A 21 -15.53 25.64 -18.91
CA GLY A 21 -14.35 25.10 -18.26
C GLY A 21 -13.69 24.01 -19.10
N LEU A 22 -12.64 24.37 -19.82
CA LEU A 22 -11.71 23.43 -20.42
C LEU A 22 -10.65 23.03 -19.37
N ASN A 23 -11.06 22.27 -18.36
CA ASN A 23 -10.11 21.55 -17.51
C ASN A 23 -9.63 20.31 -18.26
N THR A 24 -8.78 20.49 -19.26
CA THR A 24 -8.06 19.38 -19.89
C THR A 24 -6.89 18.99 -18.99
N THR A 25 -7.15 18.10 -18.04
CA THR A 25 -6.07 17.34 -17.38
C THR A 25 -5.52 16.36 -18.43
N ASN A 26 -4.53 16.81 -19.20
CA ASN A 26 -3.78 15.91 -20.08
C ASN A 26 -2.86 15.07 -19.19
N TYR A 27 -3.30 13.85 -18.88
CA TYR A 27 -2.44 12.82 -18.29
C TYR A 27 -1.45 12.37 -19.36
N VAL A 28 -0.24 12.94 -19.35
CA VAL A 28 0.85 12.48 -20.21
C VAL A 28 1.79 11.66 -19.33
N ASN A 29 1.58 10.35 -19.29
CA ASN A 29 2.51 9.42 -18.66
C ASN A 29 3.53 8.99 -19.74
N ASN A 30 4.62 9.74 -19.86
CA ASN A 30 5.53 9.64 -21.01
C ASN A 30 6.70 8.66 -20.82
N ASP A 31 6.86 8.05 -19.64
CA ASP A 31 8.00 7.20 -19.31
C ASP A 31 7.53 5.92 -18.60
N VAL A 32 7.00 4.95 -19.36
CA VAL A 32 6.82 3.57 -18.87
C VAL A 32 7.87 2.69 -19.56
N VAL A 33 9.05 2.57 -18.94
CA VAL A 33 10.03 1.57 -19.36
C VAL A 33 9.59 0.23 -18.74
N GLN A 34 9.00 -0.65 -19.56
CA GLN A 34 8.65 -2.01 -19.13
C GLN A 34 9.88 -2.91 -19.25
N THR A 35 10.49 -3.26 -18.12
CA THR A 35 11.48 -4.33 -18.04
C THR A 35 10.83 -5.55 -17.38
N SER A 36 10.71 -6.66 -18.10
CA SER A 36 10.30 -7.95 -17.52
C SER A 36 11.52 -8.63 -16.91
N VAL A 37 11.52 -8.81 -15.59
CA VAL A 37 12.53 -9.59 -14.88
C VAL A 37 11.80 -10.73 -14.17
N VAL A 38 12.15 -11.98 -14.50
CA VAL A 38 11.65 -13.16 -13.80
C VAL A 38 12.62 -13.47 -12.67
N LEU A 39 12.17 -13.37 -11.43
CA LEU A 39 12.98 -13.61 -10.25
C LEU A 39 12.52 -14.90 -9.56
N ALA A 40 13.47 -15.73 -9.13
CA ALA A 40 13.18 -16.95 -8.36
C ALA A 40 12.77 -16.65 -6.91
N HIS A 41 13.10 -15.45 -6.41
CA HIS A 41 12.82 -14.98 -5.06
C HIS A 41 12.76 -13.45 -5.01
N ASN A 42 12.09 -12.89 -3.99
CA ASN A 42 12.08 -11.45 -3.75
C ASN A 42 13.53 -10.96 -3.53
N ASN A 43 13.91 -9.87 -4.19
CA ASN A 43 15.26 -9.28 -4.14
C ASN A 43 15.23 -7.81 -3.69
N TYR A 44 14.06 -7.28 -3.33
CA TYR A 44 13.90 -5.95 -2.75
C TYR A 44 12.70 -5.89 -1.80
N ARG A 45 12.70 -4.86 -0.94
CA ARG A 45 11.61 -4.48 -0.02
C ARG A 45 11.18 -3.05 -0.28
N ILE A 46 9.87 -2.77 -0.30
CA ILE A 46 9.34 -1.39 -0.34
C ILE A 46 9.39 -0.79 1.07
N LEU A 47 9.96 0.39 1.21
CA LEU A 47 10.12 1.10 2.48
C LEU A 47 9.03 2.16 2.71
N LYS A 48 8.90 3.11 1.78
CA LYS A 48 7.96 4.23 1.89
C LYS A 48 7.70 4.92 0.56
N GLU A 49 6.58 5.61 0.46
CA GLU A 49 6.29 6.54 -0.65
C GLU A 49 7.04 7.87 -0.44
N VAL A 50 7.50 8.46 -1.55
CA VAL A 50 8.12 9.78 -1.57
C VAL A 50 7.49 10.62 -2.67
N SER A 51 7.38 11.93 -2.42
CA SER A 51 6.86 12.89 -3.39
C SER A 51 7.66 14.19 -3.43
N GLY A 52 7.56 14.89 -4.55
CA GLY A 52 8.10 16.23 -4.76
C GLY A 52 7.14 17.08 -5.60
N MET A 53 7.11 18.39 -5.35
CA MET A 53 6.14 19.31 -5.95
C MET A 53 6.80 20.60 -6.44
N ALA A 54 6.80 20.80 -7.75
CA ALA A 54 7.21 22.07 -8.34
C ALA A 54 6.00 22.87 -8.79
N THR A 55 5.98 24.17 -8.46
CA THR A 55 4.92 25.10 -8.87
C THR A 55 5.49 26.24 -9.69
N SER A 56 4.74 26.66 -10.71
CA SER A 56 5.07 27.79 -11.56
C SER A 56 3.86 28.67 -11.82
N THR A 57 4.05 29.97 -11.69
CA THR A 57 3.00 30.99 -11.88
C THR A 57 3.16 31.67 -13.23
N TYR A 58 2.02 31.90 -13.89
CA TYR A 58 1.88 32.63 -15.15
C TYR A 58 0.94 33.80 -14.91
N ILE A 59 1.40 34.99 -15.29
CA ILE A 59 0.61 36.22 -15.21
C ILE A 59 0.34 36.65 -16.65
N LEU A 60 -0.94 36.71 -17.04
CA LEU A 60 -1.38 36.99 -18.42
C LEU A 60 -0.72 36.07 -19.47
N GLY A 61 -0.46 34.81 -19.09
CA GLY A 61 0.23 33.82 -19.96
C GLY A 61 1.74 34.06 -20.14
N ILE A 62 2.29 35.11 -19.54
CA ILE A 62 3.71 35.44 -19.58
C ILE A 62 4.37 35.00 -18.26
N GLY A 63 5.56 34.42 -18.36
CA GLY A 63 6.34 33.93 -17.22
C GLY A 63 6.21 32.43 -17.00
N GLY A 64 6.82 31.95 -15.92
CA GLY A 64 6.80 30.54 -15.52
C GLY A 64 7.85 29.64 -16.19
N LEU A 65 7.96 28.42 -15.67
CA LEU A 65 8.87 27.36 -16.14
C LEU A 65 8.26 26.59 -17.31
N SER A 66 9.10 26.06 -18.21
CA SER A 66 8.62 25.12 -19.24
C SER A 66 8.05 23.85 -18.58
N GLN A 67 7.16 23.13 -19.26
CA GLN A 67 6.60 21.88 -18.71
C GLN A 67 7.70 20.87 -18.34
N LYS A 68 8.73 20.75 -19.18
CA LYS A 68 9.90 19.90 -18.92
C LYS A 68 10.69 20.37 -17.69
N ALA A 69 10.90 21.67 -17.52
CA ALA A 69 11.57 22.20 -16.34
C ALA A 69 10.73 22.01 -15.07
N LEU A 70 9.40 22.16 -15.16
CA LEU A 70 8.49 21.95 -14.04
C LEU A 70 8.51 20.49 -13.57
N THR A 71 8.43 19.52 -14.49
CA THR A 71 8.51 18.09 -14.16
C THR A 71 9.90 17.67 -13.67
N ASN A 72 10.97 18.26 -14.22
CA ASN A 72 12.32 17.99 -13.75
C ASN A 72 12.54 18.53 -12.34
N ASN A 73 11.99 19.71 -12.02
CA ASN A 73 12.08 20.29 -10.69
C ASN A 73 11.32 19.45 -9.65
N SER A 74 10.09 19.00 -9.96
CA SER A 74 9.31 18.14 -9.05
C SER A 74 10.01 16.80 -8.83
N ARG A 75 10.59 16.21 -9.88
CA ARG A 75 11.38 14.98 -9.81
C ARG A 75 12.66 15.18 -8.99
N THR A 76 13.38 16.29 -9.17
CA THR A 76 14.58 16.63 -8.38
C THR A 76 14.25 16.79 -6.90
N GLU A 77 13.14 17.44 -6.58
CA GLU A 77 12.67 17.58 -5.20
C GLU A 77 12.28 16.23 -4.58
N MET A 78 11.59 15.36 -5.34
CA MET A 78 11.30 13.99 -4.89
C MET A 78 12.60 13.23 -4.56
N PHE A 79 13.62 13.30 -5.42
CA PHE A 79 14.92 12.67 -5.16
C PHE A 79 15.63 13.24 -3.92
N ARG A 80 15.53 14.55 -3.69
CA ARG A 80 16.05 15.20 -2.48
C ARG A 80 15.32 14.73 -1.22
N ASN A 81 13.99 14.68 -1.28
CA ASN A 81 13.15 14.23 -0.16
C ASN A 81 13.33 12.74 0.15
N ALA A 82 13.71 11.94 -0.85
CA ALA A 82 13.93 10.50 -0.68
C ALA A 82 15.09 10.21 0.26
N ASN A 83 16.17 11.02 0.20
CA ASN A 83 17.39 10.85 0.98
C ASN A 83 17.89 9.40 0.98
N LEU A 84 18.15 8.88 -0.22
CA LEU A 84 18.49 7.48 -0.44
C LEU A 84 19.80 7.12 0.27
N LYS A 85 19.80 5.96 0.92
CA LYS A 85 21.00 5.31 1.48
C LYS A 85 21.54 4.27 0.51
N ASP A 86 22.74 3.76 0.79
CA ASP A 86 23.33 2.66 0.01
C ASP A 86 22.39 1.45 -0.02
N GLY A 87 22.21 0.88 -1.22
CA GLY A 87 21.29 -0.25 -1.45
C GLY A 87 19.83 0.15 -1.65
N GLN A 88 19.49 1.44 -1.67
CA GLN A 88 18.12 1.91 -1.93
C GLN A 88 17.93 2.46 -3.34
N ALA A 89 16.74 2.28 -3.90
CA ALA A 89 16.35 2.82 -5.20
C ALA A 89 14.91 3.35 -5.18
N ILE A 90 14.55 4.18 -6.15
CA ILE A 90 13.16 4.64 -6.33
C ILE A 90 12.58 3.94 -7.55
N ILE A 91 11.41 3.33 -7.38
CA ILE A 91 10.66 2.68 -8.46
C ILE A 91 9.28 3.31 -8.66
N ASN A 92 8.66 2.98 -9.79
CA ASN A 92 7.31 3.41 -10.15
C ASN A 92 7.13 4.93 -10.04
N ILE A 93 8.03 5.67 -10.69
CA ILE A 93 8.03 7.13 -10.68
C ILE A 93 6.94 7.63 -11.65
N ALA A 94 5.92 8.28 -11.12
CA ALA A 94 4.86 8.91 -11.90
C ALA A 94 4.88 10.42 -11.71
N THR A 95 4.64 11.20 -12.77
CA THR A 95 4.55 12.67 -12.68
C THR A 95 3.21 13.14 -13.20
N THR A 96 2.51 13.93 -12.39
CA THR A 96 1.23 14.54 -12.75
C THR A 96 1.40 16.05 -12.86
N VAL A 97 0.96 16.63 -13.98
CA VAL A 97 0.93 18.08 -14.17
C VAL A 97 -0.53 18.55 -14.09
N SER A 98 -0.77 19.54 -13.23
CA SER A 98 -2.07 20.16 -13.04
C SER A 98 -1.97 21.65 -13.33
N ASN A 99 -3.03 22.20 -13.92
CA ASN A 99 -3.16 23.63 -14.18
C ASN A 99 -4.36 24.14 -13.38
N LYS A 100 -4.18 25.23 -12.63
CA LYS A 100 -5.23 25.87 -11.84
C LYS A 100 -5.32 27.34 -12.23
N MET A 101 -6.50 27.76 -12.64
CA MET A 101 -6.82 29.17 -12.84
C MET A 101 -7.30 29.77 -11.52
N ILE A 102 -6.61 30.79 -11.01
CA ILE A 102 -6.95 31.39 -9.69
C ILE A 102 -7.79 32.65 -9.88
N VAL A 103 -7.41 33.51 -10.83
CA VAL A 103 -8.10 34.79 -11.09
C VAL A 103 -8.31 34.96 -12.60
N GLY A 104 -9.35 34.31 -13.14
CA GLY A 104 -9.69 34.38 -14.56
C GLY A 104 -8.49 34.11 -15.49
N PRO A 105 -8.47 34.62 -16.73
CA PRO A 105 -7.33 34.42 -17.64
C PRO A 105 -6.05 35.16 -17.20
N ILE A 106 -6.09 35.93 -16.11
CA ILE A 106 -4.99 36.79 -15.66
C ILE A 106 -3.97 36.03 -14.83
N TYR A 107 -4.41 35.08 -13.99
CA TYR A 107 -3.52 34.36 -13.08
C TYR A 107 -3.72 32.85 -13.17
N MET A 108 -2.70 32.16 -13.68
CA MET A 108 -2.68 30.72 -13.84
C MET A 108 -1.47 30.13 -13.10
N GLN A 109 -1.70 29.08 -12.34
CA GLN A 109 -0.65 28.33 -11.67
C GLN A 109 -0.59 26.91 -12.25
N ARG A 110 0.60 26.44 -12.59
CA ARG A 110 0.85 25.06 -12.98
C ARG A 110 1.64 24.38 -11.88
N SER A 111 1.23 23.18 -11.49
CA SER A 111 1.91 22.39 -10.47
C SER A 111 2.22 21.01 -11.03
N ALA A 112 3.47 20.58 -10.92
CA ALA A 112 3.88 19.20 -11.18
C ALA A 112 4.13 18.49 -9.86
N ILE A 113 3.53 17.31 -9.68
CA ILE A 113 3.72 16.44 -8.54
C ILE A 113 4.32 15.13 -9.06
N THR A 114 5.50 14.78 -8.58
CA THR A 114 6.14 13.49 -8.88
C THR A 114 6.08 12.61 -7.65
N THR A 115 5.61 11.37 -7.80
CA THR A 115 5.54 10.36 -6.74
C THR A 115 6.35 9.13 -7.13
N GLY A 116 6.82 8.38 -6.12
CA GLY A 116 7.52 7.12 -6.31
C GLY A 116 7.65 6.34 -5.00
N TYR A 117 8.11 5.11 -5.09
CA TYR A 117 8.34 4.24 -3.93
C TYR A 117 9.82 3.99 -3.73
N ILE A 118 10.30 4.17 -2.49
CA ILE A 118 11.66 3.80 -2.12
C ILE A 118 11.68 2.31 -1.83
N ILE A 119 12.59 1.60 -2.49
CA ILE A 119 12.91 0.20 -2.24
C ILE A 119 14.32 0.06 -1.68
N GLU A 120 14.58 -1.06 -1.03
CA GLU A 120 15.89 -1.48 -0.57
C GLU A 120 16.17 -2.88 -1.12
N PHE A 121 17.31 -3.05 -1.78
CA PHE A 121 17.72 -4.35 -2.31
C PHE A 121 18.20 -5.26 -1.17
N THR A 122 17.73 -6.50 -1.17
CA THR A 122 18.14 -7.51 -0.21
C THR A 122 19.22 -8.38 -0.85
N ASP A 123 20.43 -8.38 -0.30
CA ASP A 123 21.55 -9.22 -0.72
C ASP A 123 21.21 -10.69 -0.47
N ASN A 124 20.62 -11.39 -1.43
CA ASN A 124 20.48 -12.84 -1.35
C ASN A 124 21.78 -13.49 -1.85
N ARG A 125 22.86 -13.33 -1.08
CA ARG A 125 24.09 -14.11 -1.28
C ARG A 125 23.91 -15.53 -0.75
N ASN A 126 22.97 -16.25 -1.36
CA ASN A 126 22.95 -17.71 -1.38
C ASN A 126 22.92 -18.17 -2.85
N VAL A 127 23.89 -17.70 -3.63
CA VAL A 127 24.38 -18.49 -4.76
C VAL A 127 25.26 -19.57 -4.16
N VAL A 128 24.64 -20.58 -3.53
CA VAL A 128 25.29 -21.88 -3.44
C VAL A 128 25.25 -22.42 -4.86
N SER A 129 26.35 -22.20 -5.56
CA SER A 129 26.79 -23.03 -6.67
C SER A 129 26.83 -24.47 -6.18
N SER A 130 25.70 -25.18 -6.27
CA SER A 130 25.70 -26.64 -6.22
C SER A 130 26.00 -27.18 -7.62
N GLU A 131 27.23 -26.95 -8.09
CA GLU A 131 27.90 -28.01 -8.82
C GLU A 131 28.24 -29.09 -7.77
N LYS A 132 27.57 -30.22 -7.90
CA LYS A 132 27.94 -31.46 -7.20
C LYS A 132 29.41 -31.73 -7.52
N ASN A 133 30.28 -31.61 -6.52
CA ASN A 133 31.56 -32.32 -6.53
C ASN A 133 31.46 -33.47 -5.54
N GLN A 134 31.62 -34.68 -6.07
CA GLN A 134 31.83 -35.90 -5.29
C GLN A 134 33.25 -35.90 -4.72
N ASN A 135 33.41 -36.50 -3.53
CA ASN A 135 34.65 -36.97 -2.92
C ASN A 135 35.61 -35.85 -2.42
N THR A 136 36.30 -35.95 -1.28
CA THR A 136 36.68 -37.06 -0.39
C THR A 136 37.27 -36.45 0.89
N ASP A 137 37.11 -37.19 2.00
CA ASP A 137 38.03 -37.36 3.15
C ASP A 137 38.68 -36.20 3.93
N ASN A 138 38.66 -36.43 5.26
CA ASN A 138 39.68 -36.19 6.29
C ASN A 138 39.64 -34.97 7.23
N SER A 139 39.41 -35.33 8.51
CA SER A 139 40.13 -34.97 9.75
C SER A 139 40.07 -33.57 10.38
N VAL A 140 39.38 -33.53 11.54
CA VAL A 140 39.77 -32.99 12.87
C VAL A 140 40.47 -31.62 12.97
N SER A 141 39.84 -30.65 13.64
CA SER A 141 40.27 -30.09 14.95
C SER A 141 39.31 -28.98 15.45
N LYS A 142 39.18 -28.89 16.78
CA LYS A 142 38.34 -27.98 17.58
C LYS A 142 39.01 -26.60 17.71
N GLU A 143 38.23 -25.52 17.84
CA GLU A 143 38.41 -24.47 18.87
C GLU A 143 37.27 -23.41 18.89
N ASN A 144 36.49 -23.44 19.98
CA ASN A 144 36.05 -22.38 20.89
C ASN A 144 35.42 -21.02 20.44
N GLU A 145 34.25 -20.78 21.05
CA GLU A 145 33.34 -19.61 21.17
C GLU A 145 33.99 -18.24 21.54
N PRO A 146 33.29 -17.07 21.41
CA PRO A 146 31.90 -16.84 21.87
C PRO A 146 30.93 -16.24 20.84
N GLN A 147 29.68 -16.70 20.96
CA GLN A 147 28.48 -16.15 20.34
C GLN A 147 28.25 -14.68 20.75
N SER A 148 28.20 -13.77 19.78
CA SER A 148 27.52 -12.48 19.92
C SER A 148 26.25 -12.52 19.08
N ALA A 149 25.13 -12.71 19.77
CA ALA A 149 23.79 -12.76 19.21
C ALA A 149 23.42 -11.47 18.47
N VAL A 150 23.11 -11.58 17.18
CA VAL A 150 22.14 -10.70 16.52
C VAL A 150 21.11 -11.59 15.86
N VAL A 151 19.89 -11.45 16.34
CA VAL A 151 18.73 -12.31 16.13
C VAL A 151 18.34 -12.29 14.65
N SER A 152 18.74 -13.34 13.94
CA SER A 152 18.14 -13.74 12.66
C SER A 152 16.84 -14.48 12.94
N SER A 153 15.71 -13.84 12.70
CA SER A 153 14.49 -14.51 12.27
C SER A 153 13.49 -13.48 11.73
N ASP A 154 13.59 -13.16 10.43
CA ASP A 154 12.37 -12.87 9.69
C ASP A 154 11.56 -14.17 9.72
N ILE A 155 10.68 -14.28 10.71
CA ILE A 155 9.73 -15.37 10.87
C ILE A 155 8.78 -15.24 9.68
N PHE A 156 9.04 -16.03 8.63
CA PHE A 156 8.11 -16.18 7.52
C PHE A 156 6.82 -16.79 8.07
N VAL A 157 5.81 -15.95 8.30
CA VAL A 157 4.45 -16.44 8.43
C VAL A 157 3.92 -16.59 7.02
N ASN A 158 4.09 -17.78 6.45
CA ASN A 158 3.39 -18.12 5.22
C ASN A 158 1.91 -18.29 5.57
N VAL A 159 1.07 -17.27 5.33
CA VAL A 159 -0.37 -17.33 5.65
C VAL A 159 -1.05 -18.50 4.92
N GLU A 160 -0.48 -18.96 3.80
CA GLU A 160 -0.92 -20.16 3.09
C GLU A 160 -0.90 -21.44 3.95
N GLU A 161 0.01 -21.58 4.92
CA GLU A 161 0.12 -22.80 5.75
C GLU A 161 -0.97 -22.97 6.82
N GLY A 162 -1.96 -22.08 6.87
CA GLY A 162 -3.03 -22.12 7.88
C GLY A 162 -4.44 -21.89 7.37
N VAL A 163 -4.61 -21.42 6.13
CA VAL A 163 -5.94 -21.08 5.59
C VAL A 163 -6.58 -22.30 4.93
N GLU A 164 -7.59 -22.88 5.59
CA GLU A 164 -8.33 -24.04 5.07
C GLU A 164 -9.29 -23.68 3.92
N ASP A 165 -9.81 -22.46 3.89
CA ASP A 165 -10.78 -22.01 2.88
C ASP A 165 -10.08 -21.29 1.73
N ALA A 166 -10.04 -21.93 0.55
CA ALA A 166 -9.45 -21.37 -0.66
C ALA A 166 -10.09 -20.03 -1.08
N ARG A 167 -11.37 -19.80 -0.79
CA ARG A 167 -12.04 -18.51 -1.08
C ARG A 167 -11.58 -17.42 -0.12
N PHE A 168 -11.32 -17.79 1.14
CA PHE A 168 -10.76 -16.86 2.11
C PHE A 168 -9.33 -16.49 1.73
N LEU A 169 -8.52 -17.47 1.32
CA LEU A 169 -7.17 -17.23 0.83
C LEU A 169 -7.17 -16.29 -0.39
N GLN A 170 -7.99 -16.58 -1.41
CA GLN A 170 -8.10 -15.71 -2.58
C GLN A 170 -8.58 -14.29 -2.23
N PHE A 171 -9.51 -14.16 -1.28
CA PHE A 171 -9.95 -12.86 -0.80
C PHE A 171 -8.79 -12.10 -0.15
N LEU A 172 -8.02 -12.78 0.70
CA LEU A 172 -6.89 -12.19 1.40
C LEU A 172 -5.81 -11.73 0.42
N LEU A 173 -5.39 -12.61 -0.49
CA LEU A 173 -4.40 -12.27 -1.51
C LEU A 173 -4.87 -11.08 -2.36
N LYS A 174 -6.09 -11.13 -2.90
CA LYS A 174 -6.59 -10.03 -3.75
C LYS A 174 -6.63 -8.66 -3.08
N LYS A 175 -6.78 -8.60 -1.74
CA LYS A 175 -6.96 -7.35 -1.00
C LYS A 175 -5.72 -6.88 -0.25
N TYR A 176 -4.86 -7.80 0.20
CA TYR A 176 -3.81 -7.53 1.18
C TYR A 176 -2.42 -7.99 0.75
N ASP A 177 -2.31 -8.73 -0.37
CA ASP A 177 -1.03 -8.97 -1.06
C ASP A 177 -0.68 -7.70 -1.86
N LEU A 178 0.13 -6.82 -1.26
CA LEU A 178 0.46 -5.52 -1.84
C LEU A 178 1.58 -5.63 -2.86
N ASN A 179 2.46 -6.62 -2.73
CA ASN A 179 3.55 -6.88 -3.66
C ASN A 179 3.18 -7.88 -4.77
N SER A 180 1.98 -8.46 -4.72
CA SER A 180 1.46 -9.46 -5.66
C SER A 180 2.37 -10.68 -5.79
N ASP A 181 3.06 -11.07 -4.71
CA ASP A 181 3.95 -12.23 -4.68
C ASP A 181 3.22 -13.55 -4.40
N GLY A 182 1.88 -13.48 -4.28
CA GLY A 182 1.02 -14.61 -4.00
C GLY A 182 0.99 -14.99 -2.52
N LYS A 183 1.59 -14.19 -1.64
CA LYS A 183 1.66 -14.45 -0.20
C LYS A 183 1.29 -13.19 0.58
N ILE A 184 1.09 -13.37 1.89
CA ILE A 184 0.92 -12.25 2.82
C ILE A 184 2.06 -12.32 3.81
N SER A 185 2.93 -11.32 3.76
CA SER A 185 4.03 -11.15 4.70
C SER A 185 3.52 -10.69 6.08
N GLN A 186 4.35 -10.88 7.12
CA GLN A 186 4.03 -10.39 8.46
C GLN A 186 3.84 -8.86 8.50
N ILE A 187 4.54 -8.13 7.64
CA ILE A 187 4.41 -6.66 7.54
C ILE A 187 3.04 -6.30 6.98
N GLU A 188 2.62 -6.94 5.90
CA GLU A 188 1.30 -6.74 5.32
C GLU A 188 0.21 -7.12 6.33
N ALA A 189 0.33 -8.27 6.97
CA ALA A 189 -0.61 -8.70 8.00
C ALA A 189 -0.66 -7.75 9.20
N ASN A 190 0.49 -7.19 9.62
CA ASN A 190 0.57 -6.21 10.70
C ASN A 190 -0.04 -4.85 10.30
N ALA A 191 -0.05 -4.50 9.02
CA ALA A 191 -0.67 -3.28 8.52
C ALA A 191 -2.20 -3.37 8.46
N VAL A 192 -2.77 -4.57 8.41
CA VAL A 192 -4.23 -4.76 8.35
C VAL A 192 -4.86 -4.48 9.72
N THR A 193 -5.65 -3.42 9.77
CA THR A 193 -6.46 -3.05 10.94
C THR A 193 -7.94 -3.38 10.76
N LYS A 194 -8.38 -3.65 9.53
CA LYS A 194 -9.78 -3.90 9.18
C LYS A 194 -9.92 -4.96 8.08
N ILE A 195 -10.76 -5.95 8.33
CA ILE A 195 -11.14 -6.98 7.36
C ILE A 195 -12.65 -6.95 7.12
N ASP A 196 -13.03 -6.88 5.85
CA ASP A 196 -14.43 -6.92 5.40
C ASP A 196 -14.63 -8.03 4.37
N CYS A 197 -15.01 -9.21 4.86
CA CYS A 197 -15.20 -10.44 4.09
C CYS A 197 -16.68 -10.87 4.07
N ARG A 198 -17.62 -9.91 4.05
CA ARG A 198 -19.06 -10.19 4.01
C ARG A 198 -19.50 -10.85 2.70
N ARG A 199 -20.43 -11.82 2.79
CA ARG A 199 -21.12 -12.44 1.64
C ARG A 199 -20.16 -13.10 0.62
N HIS A 200 -19.12 -13.76 1.10
CA HIS A 200 -18.15 -14.48 0.28
C HIS A 200 -18.33 -16.01 0.31
N ASN A 201 -19.42 -16.49 0.94
CA ASN A 201 -19.70 -17.91 1.14
C ASN A 201 -18.52 -18.66 1.78
N LEU A 202 -17.85 -17.99 2.72
CA LEU A 202 -16.73 -18.55 3.46
C LEU A 202 -17.23 -19.60 4.47
N THR A 203 -16.50 -20.69 4.59
CA THR A 203 -16.76 -21.80 5.53
C THR A 203 -15.76 -21.82 6.68
N SER A 204 -14.58 -21.20 6.54
CA SER A 204 -13.57 -21.09 7.61
C SER A 204 -12.88 -19.71 7.59
N LEU A 205 -12.54 -19.20 8.78
CA LEU A 205 -11.68 -18.01 8.98
C LEU A 205 -10.29 -18.39 9.50
N LYS A 206 -9.93 -19.67 9.47
CA LYS A 206 -8.57 -20.10 9.87
C LYS A 206 -7.52 -19.36 9.03
N GLY A 207 -6.47 -18.87 9.68
CA GLY A 207 -5.51 -17.92 9.14
C GLY A 207 -5.73 -16.47 9.59
N ILE A 208 -6.89 -16.13 10.16
CA ILE A 208 -7.15 -14.77 10.68
C ILE A 208 -6.30 -14.44 11.91
N GLU A 209 -5.81 -15.45 12.62
CA GLU A 209 -4.86 -15.33 13.73
C GLU A 209 -3.55 -14.64 13.31
N LYS A 210 -3.21 -14.64 12.02
CA LYS A 210 -2.00 -14.01 11.49
C LYS A 210 -2.09 -12.48 11.40
N PHE A 211 -3.24 -11.88 11.71
CA PHE A 211 -3.46 -10.43 11.71
C PHE A 211 -3.52 -9.87 13.15
N PRO A 212 -2.38 -9.64 13.83
CA PRO A 212 -2.33 -9.28 15.25
C PRO A 212 -2.84 -7.87 15.54
N ASN A 213 -2.88 -6.99 14.53
CA ASN A 213 -3.35 -5.61 14.65
C ASN A 213 -4.79 -5.40 14.18
N LEU A 214 -5.53 -6.47 13.91
CA LEU A 214 -6.92 -6.40 13.48
C LEU A 214 -7.81 -5.81 14.59
N LYS A 215 -8.48 -4.71 14.27
CA LYS A 215 -9.43 -4.01 15.16
C LYS A 215 -10.88 -4.24 14.78
N TYR A 216 -11.15 -4.31 13.47
CA TYR A 216 -12.51 -4.37 12.94
C TYR A 216 -12.68 -5.57 12.01
N LEU A 217 -13.57 -6.49 12.37
CA LEU A 217 -13.90 -7.65 11.54
C LEU A 217 -15.37 -7.60 11.12
N LYS A 218 -15.62 -7.62 9.81
CA LYS A 218 -16.96 -7.76 9.22
C LYS A 218 -17.02 -9.03 8.39
N ALA A 219 -17.72 -10.04 8.91
CA ALA A 219 -17.80 -11.38 8.29
C ALA A 219 -19.24 -11.90 8.16
N SER A 220 -20.25 -11.02 8.22
CA SER A 220 -21.67 -11.36 8.06
C SER A 220 -22.00 -11.95 6.68
N GLY A 221 -22.94 -12.89 6.63
CA GLY A 221 -23.43 -13.50 5.40
C GLY A 221 -22.54 -14.63 4.86
N ASN A 222 -21.85 -15.34 5.74
CA ASN A 222 -21.02 -16.51 5.43
C ASN A 222 -21.55 -17.75 6.16
N LEU A 223 -20.92 -18.92 5.95
CA LEU A 223 -21.41 -20.24 6.38
C LEU A 223 -20.44 -20.89 7.40
N PHE A 224 -20.08 -20.14 8.43
CA PHE A 224 -19.15 -20.61 9.46
C PHE A 224 -19.88 -21.42 10.53
N THR A 225 -19.36 -22.62 10.84
CA THR A 225 -19.85 -23.46 11.94
C THR A 225 -19.20 -23.08 13.26
N SER A 226 -17.90 -22.80 13.23
CA SER A 226 -17.11 -22.30 14.36
C SER A 226 -16.08 -21.28 13.90
N VAL A 227 -15.73 -20.34 14.78
CA VAL A 227 -14.78 -19.27 14.50
C VAL A 227 -13.85 -19.11 15.68
N ASP A 228 -12.54 -19.10 15.44
CA ASP A 228 -11.54 -18.80 16.46
C ASP A 228 -10.90 -17.44 16.19
N LEU A 229 -11.10 -16.48 17.10
CA LEU A 229 -10.48 -15.15 17.08
C LEU A 229 -9.68 -14.90 18.38
N SER A 230 -9.31 -15.96 19.09
CA SER A 230 -8.63 -15.85 20.39
C SER A 230 -7.24 -15.20 20.31
N GLU A 231 -6.58 -15.29 19.15
CA GLU A 231 -5.28 -14.64 18.91
C GLU A 231 -5.40 -13.16 18.49
N ASN A 232 -6.59 -12.69 18.09
CA ASN A 232 -6.80 -11.30 17.67
C ASN A 232 -7.13 -10.36 18.85
N LYS A 233 -6.16 -10.21 19.76
CA LYS A 233 -6.28 -9.49 21.06
C LYS A 233 -6.60 -7.98 20.96
N LYS A 234 -6.51 -7.41 19.76
CA LYS A 234 -6.76 -5.98 19.47
C LYS A 234 -8.12 -5.71 18.83
N LEU A 235 -9.00 -6.71 18.73
CA LEU A 235 -10.35 -6.51 18.22
C LEU A 235 -11.14 -5.52 19.10
N GLU A 236 -11.86 -4.62 18.44
CA GLU A 236 -12.73 -3.60 19.04
C GLU A 236 -14.19 -3.82 18.61
N ALA A 237 -14.43 -4.26 17.36
CA ALA A 237 -15.77 -4.61 16.91
C ALA A 237 -15.77 -5.80 15.94
N VAL A 238 -16.69 -6.73 16.20
CA VAL A 238 -16.92 -7.92 15.37
C VAL A 238 -18.37 -7.96 14.91
N TYR A 239 -18.55 -7.86 13.61
CA TYR A 239 -19.84 -7.99 12.95
C TYR A 239 -19.93 -9.38 12.33
N PHE A 240 -20.73 -10.22 12.96
CA PHE A 240 -20.90 -11.59 12.55
C PHE A 240 -22.37 -11.92 12.44
N LYS A 241 -22.76 -12.56 11.35
CA LYS A 241 -24.12 -13.11 11.20
C LYS A 241 -24.03 -14.27 10.24
N SER A 242 -24.09 -15.48 10.76
CA SER A 242 -24.06 -16.71 9.98
C SER A 242 -25.23 -17.61 10.41
N PRO A 243 -25.93 -18.25 9.46
CA PRO A 243 -27.11 -19.05 9.77
C PRO A 243 -26.80 -20.38 10.49
N VAL A 244 -25.54 -20.82 10.50
CA VAL A 244 -25.11 -22.13 11.01
C VAL A 244 -24.08 -22.03 12.14
N LEU A 245 -23.92 -20.83 12.74
CA LEU A 245 -22.92 -20.59 13.75
C LEU A 245 -23.28 -21.29 15.06
N GLN A 246 -22.38 -22.12 15.57
CA GLN A 246 -22.55 -22.81 16.84
C GLN A 246 -21.66 -22.25 17.95
N LYS A 247 -20.42 -21.84 17.62
CA LYS A 247 -19.44 -21.38 18.60
C LYS A 247 -18.49 -20.32 18.05
N VAL A 248 -18.11 -19.37 18.90
CA VAL A 248 -17.09 -18.36 18.63
C VAL A 248 -16.12 -18.31 19.80
N TYR A 249 -14.83 -18.40 19.52
CA TYR A 249 -13.79 -18.24 20.53
C TYR A 249 -13.21 -16.83 20.47
N LEU A 250 -13.24 -16.11 21.60
CA LEU A 250 -12.64 -14.77 21.74
C LEU A 250 -11.58 -14.77 22.82
N SER A 251 -10.60 -13.88 22.69
CA SER A 251 -9.57 -13.67 23.72
C SER A 251 -10.19 -13.08 24.98
N LYS A 252 -9.78 -13.53 26.16
CA LYS A 252 -10.12 -12.86 27.43
C LYS A 252 -9.80 -11.36 27.42
N ASP A 253 -8.73 -10.95 26.73
CA ASP A 253 -8.34 -9.53 26.59
C ASP A 253 -9.43 -8.68 25.90
N CYS A 254 -10.27 -9.31 25.07
CA CYS A 254 -11.38 -8.64 24.39
C CYS A 254 -12.59 -8.44 25.33
N LYS A 255 -12.69 -9.21 26.43
CA LYS A 255 -13.76 -9.06 27.42
C LYS A 255 -13.63 -7.74 28.16
N ASP A 256 -12.41 -7.39 28.55
CA ASP A 256 -12.12 -6.19 29.35
C ASP A 256 -12.30 -4.89 28.55
N LYS A 257 -12.15 -4.97 27.22
CA LYS A 257 -12.22 -3.82 26.31
C LYS A 257 -13.64 -3.49 25.82
N LYS A 258 -14.66 -4.22 26.27
CA LYS A 258 -16.07 -4.07 25.83
C LYS A 258 -16.22 -4.13 24.29
N VAL A 259 -15.71 -5.19 23.68
CA VAL A 259 -15.82 -5.40 22.23
C VAL A 259 -17.28 -5.40 21.78
N TRP A 260 -17.59 -4.69 20.70
CA TRP A 260 -18.93 -4.69 20.12
C TRP A 260 -19.17 -5.99 19.36
N LEU A 261 -20.20 -6.73 19.76
CA LEU A 261 -20.61 -7.99 19.13
C LEU A 261 -22.03 -7.85 18.59
N ASP A 262 -22.21 -8.06 17.30
CA ASP A 262 -23.52 -7.98 16.60
C ASP A 262 -24.25 -9.34 16.53
N PHE A 263 -23.91 -10.27 17.42
CA PHE A 263 -24.43 -11.64 17.44
C PHE A 263 -24.69 -12.13 18.87
N ASP A 264 -25.32 -13.31 18.98
CA ASP A 264 -25.68 -13.90 20.27
C ASP A 264 -24.43 -14.20 21.11
N ILE A 265 -24.30 -13.48 22.23
CA ILE A 265 -23.20 -13.60 23.19
C ILE A 265 -23.10 -15.01 23.80
N ASN A 266 -24.20 -15.77 23.82
CA ASN A 266 -24.22 -17.13 24.38
C ASN A 266 -23.40 -18.13 23.55
N LEU A 267 -23.07 -17.78 22.31
CA LEU A 267 -22.21 -18.59 21.44
C LEU A 267 -20.72 -18.32 21.70
N VAL A 268 -20.38 -17.35 22.55
CA VAL A 268 -18.99 -16.93 22.81
C VAL A 268 -18.37 -17.74 23.95
N GLU A 269 -17.27 -18.41 23.64
CA GLU A 269 -16.37 -19.01 24.62
C GLU A 269 -15.09 -18.17 24.74
N TRP A 270 -14.73 -17.77 25.96
CA TRP A 270 -13.55 -16.94 26.22
C TRP A 270 -12.33 -17.82 26.49
N LYS A 271 -11.31 -17.75 25.64
CA LYS A 271 -10.03 -18.43 25.80
C LYS A 271 -8.98 -17.44 26.31
#